data_AF-A0A316VXC4-F1
#
_entry.id   AF-A0A316VXC4-F1
#
_cell.length_a   1.000
_cell.length_b   1.000
_cell.length_c   1.000
_cell.angle_alpha   90.00
_cell.angle_beta   90.00
_cell.angle_gamma   90.00
#
_symmetry.space_group_name_H-M   'P 1'
#
loop_
_entity.id
_entity.type
_entity.pdbx_description
1 polymer ?
#
loop_
_entity_poly.entity_id
_entity_poly.type
_entity_poly.pdbx_seq_one_letter_code
_entity_poly.pdbx_strand_id
1 'polypeptide(L)'
;MSQPGEAEVKDAATKALDREAAKEAKRLAKEAKFAKKSAAAGAAAAAGAAAGGAGADGGGGGGASISSGSSKKGEKGANASVNATASQTVKGGHAAAAAAAAAAAAAAAAAPGGSSSGRSKTTSSAPVSHPDARLFSNVVDRHPRSHDAFFASKIGSTHAQLHPSIIRLSFLISTFNLMGASARTIGVLGAFKDVVRDYRTPKGAVLSRDLIGKLAPQINALVHARPLGQGVAHAIRYLKYEVSLLDPSLAQEQAKEHIISRIDHFIRDRIILASTVIQNVIFQKLRAAGEVVLTYGRSSVVEASLISASSRGKSFRVIVVDSGPLYEGRRTLARLLEAGIECEYALLNSLPGVIGDASLAILGTASLLADGSLYARAGTASVALIARAKGVPSIVACETFKFSERVQLDALVGNEAGDPLNLLSFDSAAANPQLRPTDLQAPNLGVKSLLYDLTPARYITAVASEVGLNGPESVGVILRDYKSTPWN
;
A
#
# COMPACT_ATOMS: atom_id res chain seq x y z
N MET A 1 26.15 -14.93 -69.50
CA MET A 1 24.71 -15.13 -69.25
C MET A 1 24.47 -14.87 -67.77
N SER A 2 23.92 -13.71 -67.43
CA SER A 2 23.69 -13.30 -66.03
C SER A 2 22.20 -13.44 -65.72
N GLN A 3 21.84 -14.07 -64.59
CA GLN A 3 20.42 -14.28 -64.25
C GLN A 3 19.80 -13.01 -63.63
N PRO A 4 18.69 -12.49 -64.18
CA PRO A 4 18.02 -11.29 -63.66
C PRO A 4 16.91 -11.68 -62.67
N GLY A 5 17.28 -12.08 -61.43
CA GLY A 5 16.31 -12.60 -60.45
C GLY A 5 16.34 -11.95 -59.07
N GLU A 6 17.52 -11.82 -58.44
CA GLU A 6 17.58 -11.45 -57.01
C GLU A 6 17.31 -9.97 -56.68
N ALA A 7 17.52 -9.07 -57.64
CA ALA A 7 17.28 -7.64 -57.43
C ALA A 7 15.77 -7.30 -57.38
N GLU A 8 14.98 -7.90 -58.28
CA GLU A 8 13.53 -7.65 -58.36
C GLU A 8 12.78 -8.18 -57.13
N VAL A 9 13.18 -9.35 -56.60
CA VAL A 9 12.54 -9.95 -55.43
C VAL A 9 12.78 -9.11 -54.16
N LYS A 10 13.97 -8.53 -53.99
CA LYS A 10 14.27 -7.65 -52.85
C LYS A 10 13.51 -6.32 -52.93
N ASP A 11 13.41 -5.73 -54.12
CA ASP A 11 12.71 -4.46 -54.34
C ASP A 11 11.17 -4.60 -54.30
N ALA A 12 10.64 -5.80 -54.59
CA ALA A 12 9.23 -6.12 -54.34
C ALA A 12 8.92 -6.27 -52.83
N ALA A 13 9.84 -6.84 -52.04
CA ALA A 13 9.65 -7.05 -50.60
C ALA A 13 9.66 -5.72 -49.80
N THR A 14 10.56 -4.78 -50.13
CA THR A 14 10.58 -3.44 -49.52
C THR A 14 9.30 -2.66 -49.83
N LYS A 15 8.87 -2.65 -51.11
CA LYS A 15 7.62 -2.00 -51.53
C LYS A 15 6.36 -2.62 -50.90
N ALA A 16 6.41 -3.88 -50.47
CA ALA A 16 5.32 -4.50 -49.70
C ALA A 16 5.27 -3.98 -48.26
N LEU A 17 6.42 -3.90 -47.58
CA LEU A 17 6.55 -3.38 -46.21
C LEU A 17 6.15 -1.89 -46.12
N ASP A 18 6.61 -1.05 -47.06
CA ASP A 18 6.23 0.37 -47.11
C ASP A 18 4.72 0.57 -47.30
N ARG A 19 4.07 -0.31 -48.09
CA ARG A 19 2.61 -0.32 -48.27
C ARG A 19 1.86 -0.77 -47.02
N GLU A 20 2.46 -1.60 -46.17
CA GLU A 20 1.84 -2.02 -44.91
C GLU A 20 1.96 -0.91 -43.85
N ALA A 21 3.15 -0.33 -43.68
CA ALA A 21 3.38 0.83 -42.83
C ALA A 21 2.46 2.01 -43.19
N ALA A 22 2.26 2.29 -44.48
CA ALA A 22 1.34 3.33 -44.96
C ALA A 22 -0.15 3.01 -44.68
N LYS A 23 -0.54 1.73 -44.58
CA LYS A 23 -1.90 1.32 -44.18
C LYS A 23 -2.08 1.47 -42.67
N GLU A 24 -1.09 1.06 -41.87
CA GLU A 24 -1.14 1.16 -40.41
C GLU A 24 -1.17 2.63 -39.94
N ALA A 25 -0.32 3.49 -40.51
CA ALA A 25 -0.36 4.94 -40.25
C ALA A 25 -1.73 5.57 -40.57
N LYS A 26 -2.39 5.13 -41.66
CA LYS A 26 -3.77 5.57 -41.97
C LYS A 26 -4.81 5.02 -40.99
N ARG A 27 -4.61 3.83 -40.42
CA ARG A 27 -5.49 3.27 -39.37
C ARG A 27 -5.40 4.08 -38.09
N LEU A 28 -4.17 4.31 -37.61
CA LEU A 28 -3.89 5.11 -36.41
C LEU A 28 -4.40 6.56 -36.55
N ALA A 29 -4.26 7.19 -37.72
CA ALA A 29 -4.82 8.51 -37.99
C ALA A 29 -6.36 8.53 -37.95
N LYS A 30 -7.02 7.46 -38.39
CA LYS A 30 -8.49 7.31 -38.34
C LYS A 30 -8.98 7.07 -36.91
N GLU A 31 -8.27 6.25 -36.14
CA GLU A 31 -8.53 5.98 -34.71
C GLU A 31 -8.37 7.28 -33.88
N ALA A 32 -7.29 8.04 -34.08
CA ALA A 32 -7.08 9.33 -33.44
C ALA A 32 -8.18 10.36 -33.78
N LYS A 33 -8.66 10.38 -35.04
CA LYS A 33 -9.77 11.26 -35.46
C LYS A 33 -11.10 10.83 -34.83
N PHE A 34 -11.32 9.54 -34.59
CA PHE A 34 -12.49 9.04 -33.87
C PHE A 34 -12.44 9.40 -32.38
N ALA A 35 -11.30 9.18 -31.72
CA ALA A 35 -11.07 9.56 -30.32
C ALA A 35 -11.25 11.08 -30.08
N LYS A 36 -10.80 11.93 -31.01
CA LYS A 36 -11.03 13.38 -30.93
C LYS A 36 -12.51 13.75 -31.10
N LYS A 37 -13.29 12.96 -31.86
CA LYS A 37 -14.74 13.16 -32.03
C LYS A 37 -15.54 12.70 -30.81
N SER A 38 -15.17 11.59 -30.17
CA SER A 38 -15.81 11.14 -28.92
C SER A 38 -15.50 12.06 -27.74
N ALA A 39 -14.27 12.57 -27.63
CA ALA A 39 -13.92 13.57 -26.63
C ALA A 39 -14.74 14.87 -26.76
N ALA A 40 -14.96 15.35 -27.99
CA ALA A 40 -15.81 16.52 -28.25
C ALA A 40 -17.28 16.28 -27.88
N ALA A 41 -17.81 15.07 -28.13
CA ALA A 41 -19.17 14.70 -27.71
C ALA A 41 -19.33 14.62 -26.18
N GLY A 42 -18.31 14.10 -25.47
CA GLY A 42 -18.29 14.08 -24.00
C GLY A 42 -18.26 15.49 -23.39
N ALA A 43 -17.51 16.41 -23.97
CA ALA A 43 -17.47 17.81 -23.52
C ALA A 43 -18.82 18.53 -23.69
N ALA A 44 -19.54 18.27 -24.79
CA ALA A 44 -20.87 18.82 -25.02
C ALA A 44 -21.91 18.28 -24.02
N ALA A 45 -21.84 17.00 -23.68
CA ALA A 45 -22.72 16.39 -22.66
C ALA A 45 -22.47 16.96 -21.25
N ALA A 46 -21.20 17.22 -20.89
CA ALA A 46 -20.84 17.82 -19.60
C ALA A 46 -21.33 19.28 -19.48
N ALA A 47 -21.32 20.05 -20.57
CA ALA A 47 -21.84 21.42 -20.58
C ALA A 47 -23.38 21.48 -20.40
N GLY A 48 -24.11 20.51 -20.95
CA GLY A 48 -25.57 20.42 -20.79
C GLY A 48 -26.04 20.13 -19.37
N ALA A 49 -25.24 19.45 -18.55
CA ALA A 49 -25.58 19.12 -17.16
C ALA A 49 -25.35 20.28 -16.17
N ALA A 50 -24.55 21.29 -16.53
CA ALA A 50 -24.17 22.40 -15.64
C ALA A 50 -25.12 23.61 -15.69
N ALA A 51 -26.14 23.60 -16.56
CA ALA A 51 -27.04 24.73 -16.79
C ALA A 51 -28.44 24.58 -16.15
N GLY A 52 -28.70 23.47 -15.43
CA GLY A 52 -30.00 23.18 -14.81
C GLY A 52 -29.97 23.22 -13.28
N GLY A 53 -29.98 24.42 -12.67
CA GLY A 53 -29.88 24.51 -11.21
C GLY A 53 -29.86 25.91 -10.60
N ALA A 54 -30.77 26.82 -11.00
CA ALA A 54 -30.93 28.10 -10.30
C ALA A 54 -32.36 28.67 -10.41
N GLY A 55 -33.05 28.73 -9.26
CA GLY A 55 -34.11 29.71 -8.97
C GLY A 55 -35.52 29.49 -9.57
N ALA A 56 -36.49 29.17 -8.70
CA ALA A 56 -37.68 29.99 -8.46
C ALA A 56 -38.64 29.27 -7.51
N ASP A 57 -38.88 29.85 -6.34
CA ASP A 57 -39.97 29.47 -5.43
C ASP A 57 -40.80 30.75 -5.19
N GLY A 58 -42.08 30.73 -5.55
CA GLY A 58 -42.88 31.95 -5.69
C GLY A 58 -44.24 31.71 -6.34
N GLY A 59 -45.29 31.67 -5.52
CA GLY A 59 -46.61 31.14 -5.85
C GLY A 59 -47.43 31.87 -6.92
N GLY A 60 -48.49 31.17 -7.36
CA GLY A 60 -49.50 31.68 -8.28
C GLY A 60 -50.46 30.56 -8.68
N GLY A 61 -51.72 30.62 -8.25
CA GLY A 61 -52.71 29.57 -8.50
C GLY A 61 -53.40 29.68 -9.87
N GLY A 62 -54.05 28.60 -10.28
CA GLY A 62 -54.86 28.53 -11.49
C GLY A 62 -55.34 27.10 -11.75
N GLY A 63 -56.56 26.78 -11.29
CA GLY A 63 -57.10 25.43 -11.44
C GLY A 63 -57.82 25.21 -12.76
N ALA A 64 -57.75 23.98 -13.28
CA ALA A 64 -58.78 23.41 -14.13
C ALA A 64 -58.87 21.91 -13.84
N SER A 65 -60.07 21.44 -13.52
CA SER A 65 -60.37 20.02 -13.30
C SER A 65 -60.63 19.31 -14.63
N ILE A 66 -60.52 17.98 -14.66
CA ILE A 66 -61.62 17.05 -14.96
C ILE A 66 -61.16 15.58 -14.84
N SER A 67 -62.09 14.76 -14.35
CA SER A 67 -62.12 13.30 -14.13
C SER A 67 -61.50 12.41 -15.24
N SER A 68 -61.22 11.10 -15.05
CA SER A 68 -62.08 10.06 -14.42
C SER A 68 -61.42 8.67 -14.30
N GLY A 69 -61.95 7.79 -13.43
CA GLY A 69 -61.65 6.33 -13.35
C GLY A 69 -60.50 5.99 -12.38
N SER A 70 -60.68 5.39 -11.19
CA SER A 70 -61.44 4.18 -10.80
C SER A 70 -60.94 2.93 -11.56
N SER A 71 -60.57 1.80 -10.94
CA SER A 71 -60.94 1.19 -9.63
C SER A 71 -59.78 0.31 -9.08
N LYS A 72 -59.55 0.19 -7.75
CA LYS A 72 -60.03 -0.90 -6.83
C LYS A 72 -59.91 -2.31 -7.43
N LYS A 73 -59.39 -3.37 -6.79
CA LYS A 73 -59.11 -3.83 -5.39
C LYS A 73 -57.95 -4.87 -5.46
N GLY A 74 -57.32 -5.42 -4.42
CA GLY A 74 -57.42 -5.40 -2.94
C GLY A 74 -56.38 -6.41 -2.40
N GLU A 75 -55.70 -6.19 -1.26
CA GLU A 75 -56.10 -6.67 0.10
C GLU A 75 -56.23 -8.21 0.22
N LYS A 76 -55.67 -8.92 1.23
CA LYS A 76 -55.02 -8.64 2.54
C LYS A 76 -53.92 -9.70 2.79
N GLY A 77 -52.84 -9.47 3.55
CA GLY A 77 -52.78 -9.32 5.03
C GLY A 77 -52.45 -10.69 5.67
N ALA A 78 -51.97 -10.89 6.91
CA ALA A 78 -51.33 -10.06 7.96
C ALA A 78 -50.72 -11.08 8.99
N ASN A 79 -50.19 -10.83 10.19
CA ASN A 79 -49.94 -9.64 11.03
C ASN A 79 -48.89 -9.99 12.12
N ALA A 80 -47.99 -9.10 12.55
CA ALA A 80 -47.29 -9.22 13.84
C ALA A 80 -46.60 -7.92 14.30
N SER A 81 -47.02 -7.41 15.46
CA SER A 81 -46.55 -6.17 16.09
C SER A 81 -46.08 -6.39 17.53
N VAL A 82 -45.04 -5.67 17.99
CA VAL A 82 -44.92 -5.01 19.31
C VAL A 82 -43.65 -4.12 19.28
N ASN A 83 -43.70 -2.80 19.52
CA ASN A 83 -43.70 -2.09 20.82
C ASN A 83 -42.42 -2.32 21.68
N ALA A 84 -41.81 -1.32 22.33
CA ALA A 84 -42.31 0.01 22.71
C ALA A 84 -41.23 1.12 22.80
N THR A 85 -41.72 2.36 22.91
CA THR A 85 -41.00 3.64 23.13
C THR A 85 -40.48 3.87 24.56
N ALA A 86 -39.40 4.64 24.68
CA ALA A 86 -39.20 5.62 25.76
C ALA A 86 -38.36 6.82 25.23
N SER A 87 -38.55 8.02 25.78
CA SER A 87 -37.99 9.28 25.27
C SER A 87 -37.63 10.24 26.42
N GLN A 88 -36.99 11.37 26.11
CA GLN A 88 -36.74 12.54 27.00
C GLN A 88 -35.67 12.35 28.12
N THR A 89 -34.88 13.35 28.58
CA THR A 89 -34.71 14.79 28.25
C THR A 89 -33.40 15.38 28.85
N VAL A 90 -32.64 16.15 28.05
CA VAL A 90 -32.21 17.58 28.25
C VAL A 90 -31.22 18.04 29.37
N LYS A 91 -30.23 18.90 28.96
CA LYS A 91 -29.30 19.80 29.72
C LYS A 91 -28.27 19.11 30.67
N GLY A 92 -27.05 19.63 30.92
CA GLY A 92 -26.30 20.78 30.37
C GLY A 92 -25.61 21.65 31.45
N GLY A 93 -24.28 21.83 31.44
CA GLY A 93 -23.60 22.91 32.21
C GLY A 93 -22.22 22.63 32.86
N HIS A 94 -21.18 23.31 32.36
CA HIS A 94 -20.02 23.96 33.03
C HIS A 94 -19.31 23.40 34.30
N ALA A 95 -18.01 23.09 34.11
CA ALA A 95 -16.80 23.63 34.77
C ALA A 95 -16.65 23.82 36.32
N ALA A 96 -15.69 23.09 36.92
CA ALA A 96 -14.71 23.49 37.96
C ALA A 96 -13.74 22.29 38.19
N ALA A 97 -12.41 22.34 38.10
CA ALA A 97 -11.36 23.15 38.75
C ALA A 97 -10.79 22.54 40.07
N ALA A 98 -9.61 21.90 39.91
CA ALA A 98 -8.47 21.74 40.83
C ALA A 98 -8.59 21.74 42.37
N ALA A 99 -8.15 20.65 43.01
CA ALA A 99 -7.43 20.52 44.31
C ALA A 99 -7.32 19.01 44.67
N ALA A 100 -6.32 18.46 45.35
CA ALA A 100 -5.02 18.95 45.82
C ALA A 100 -4.02 17.77 45.87
N ALA A 101 -2.71 18.06 46.02
CA ALA A 101 -1.65 17.06 46.21
C ALA A 101 -0.89 17.30 47.52
N ALA A 102 -0.05 16.31 47.88
CA ALA A 102 1.00 16.32 48.92
C ALA A 102 0.63 15.99 50.39
N ALA A 103 1.09 14.82 50.84
CA ALA A 103 1.80 14.53 52.10
C ALA A 103 2.06 13.00 52.14
N ALA A 104 3.22 12.49 51.72
CA ALA A 104 4.51 12.46 52.42
C ALA A 104 4.55 11.42 53.57
N ALA A 105 5.54 10.52 53.51
CA ALA A 105 5.66 9.32 54.34
C ALA A 105 6.39 9.56 55.67
N ALA A 106 6.16 8.68 56.66
CA ALA A 106 7.15 8.39 57.71
C ALA A 106 6.89 7.06 58.44
N ALA A 107 7.97 6.51 59.00
CA ALA A 107 8.06 5.53 60.09
C ALA A 107 7.64 4.07 59.84
N ALA A 108 8.62 3.18 59.99
CA ALA A 108 8.48 1.73 60.05
C ALA A 108 8.79 1.21 61.48
N ALA A 109 8.62 -0.11 61.65
CA ALA A 109 9.12 -0.96 62.74
C ALA A 109 8.46 -0.86 64.13
N ALA A 110 7.72 -1.91 64.50
CA ALA A 110 8.07 -2.82 65.60
C ALA A 110 7.16 -4.05 65.62
N ALA A 111 7.73 -5.24 65.81
CA ALA A 111 7.01 -6.45 66.21
C ALA A 111 7.41 -6.80 67.65
N PRO A 112 6.59 -7.56 68.38
CA PRO A 112 7.03 -8.92 68.71
C PRO A 112 5.93 -9.98 68.51
N GLY A 113 6.34 -11.25 68.37
CA GLY A 113 5.48 -12.36 67.98
C GLY A 113 4.89 -13.20 69.13
N GLY A 114 4.02 -14.16 68.76
CA GLY A 114 3.38 -15.07 69.71
C GLY A 114 2.54 -16.17 69.03
N SER A 115 3.20 -17.28 68.65
CA SER A 115 2.66 -18.64 68.44
C SER A 115 1.13 -18.90 68.46
N SER A 116 0.60 -19.44 67.36
CA SER A 116 -0.06 -20.78 67.38
C SER A 116 -0.42 -21.27 65.96
N SER A 117 -0.50 -22.58 65.78
CA SER A 117 -0.65 -23.24 64.48
C SER A 117 -2.11 -23.36 64.02
N GLY A 118 -2.43 -22.79 62.86
CA GLY A 118 -3.73 -22.95 62.19
C GLY A 118 -3.55 -23.24 60.70
N ARG A 119 -3.77 -24.50 60.29
CA ARG A 119 -3.49 -24.98 58.92
C ARG A 119 -4.59 -24.56 57.94
N SER A 120 -4.56 -23.30 57.51
CA SER A 120 -5.49 -22.76 56.51
C SER A 120 -5.00 -22.97 55.07
N LYS A 121 -5.90 -23.41 54.19
CA LYS A 121 -5.61 -23.58 52.75
C LYS A 121 -5.53 -22.21 52.07
N THR A 122 -4.33 -21.72 51.80
CA THR A 122 -4.14 -20.59 50.89
C THR A 122 -4.36 -21.05 49.45
N THR A 123 -5.55 -20.76 48.93
CA THR A 123 -5.77 -20.68 47.48
C THR A 123 -4.79 -19.67 46.91
N SER A 124 -3.82 -20.12 46.11
CA SER A 124 -2.93 -19.22 45.40
C SER A 124 -3.73 -18.43 44.38
N SER A 125 -4.12 -17.21 44.73
CA SER A 125 -4.60 -16.23 43.76
C SER A 125 -3.46 -15.93 42.81
N ALA A 126 -3.43 -16.62 41.67
CA ALA A 126 -2.53 -16.28 40.58
C ALA A 126 -2.71 -14.79 40.27
N PRO A 127 -1.62 -14.02 40.07
CA PRO A 127 -1.76 -12.62 39.70
C PRO A 127 -2.54 -12.56 38.39
N VAL A 128 -3.69 -11.90 38.41
CA VAL A 128 -4.49 -11.66 37.21
C VAL A 128 -3.62 -10.80 36.30
N SER A 129 -3.08 -11.41 35.25
CA SER A 129 -2.24 -10.71 34.29
C SER A 129 -3.11 -9.71 33.54
N HIS A 130 -3.07 -8.44 33.94
CA HIS A 130 -3.67 -7.39 33.15
C HIS A 130 -3.03 -7.41 31.76
N PRO A 131 -3.83 -7.40 30.67
CA PRO A 131 -3.27 -7.31 29.33
C PRO A 131 -2.45 -6.03 29.21
N ASP A 132 -1.34 -6.09 28.47
CA ASP A 132 -0.40 -4.97 28.35
C ASP A 132 -1.13 -3.70 27.84
N ALA A 133 -1.26 -2.73 28.74
CA ALA A 133 -1.98 -1.48 28.52
C ALA A 133 -1.24 -0.49 27.59
N ARG A 134 -0.04 -0.87 27.10
CA ARG A 134 0.69 -0.10 26.09
C ARG A 134 -0.07 -0.07 24.77
N LEU A 135 -0.16 1.11 24.17
CA LEU A 135 -0.96 1.39 22.95
C LEU A 135 -0.67 0.47 21.74
N PHE A 136 0.54 -0.08 21.66
CA PHE A 136 1.00 -0.95 20.59
C PHE A 136 1.18 -2.42 21.03
N SER A 137 0.44 -2.89 22.03
CA SER A 137 0.46 -4.30 22.46
C SER A 137 -0.13 -5.25 21.40
N ASN A 138 -0.96 -4.74 20.49
CA ASN A 138 -1.45 -5.44 19.29
C ASN A 138 -0.36 -5.62 18.20
N VAL A 139 0.67 -4.78 18.19
CA VAL A 139 1.78 -4.85 17.22
C VAL A 139 2.83 -5.81 17.78
N VAL A 140 2.82 -7.05 17.26
CA VAL A 140 3.73 -8.12 17.66
C VAL A 140 5.15 -7.83 17.16
N ASP A 141 6.07 -7.56 18.09
CA ASP A 141 7.49 -7.39 17.78
C ASP A 141 8.08 -8.72 17.33
N ARG A 142 8.74 -8.74 16.17
CA ARG A 142 9.41 -9.94 15.64
C ARG A 142 10.91 -9.69 15.60
N HIS A 143 11.62 -10.42 16.45
CA HIS A 143 13.03 -10.18 16.72
C HIS A 143 13.91 -10.97 15.73
N PRO A 144 14.95 -10.40 15.10
CA PRO A 144 15.79 -11.14 14.12
C PRO A 144 16.46 -12.39 14.70
N ARG A 145 16.91 -12.40 15.96
CA ARG A 145 17.41 -13.63 16.60
C ARG A 145 16.32 -14.69 16.82
N SER A 146 15.05 -14.26 16.96
CA SER A 146 13.94 -15.21 16.91
C SER A 146 13.66 -15.67 15.48
N HIS A 147 13.99 -14.91 14.43
CA HIS A 147 13.85 -15.36 13.05
C HIS A 147 14.76 -16.55 12.73
N ASP A 148 16.04 -16.55 13.12
CA ASP A 148 16.93 -17.70 12.88
C ASP A 148 16.47 -18.94 13.68
N ALA A 149 16.16 -18.78 14.96
CA ALA A 149 15.66 -19.86 15.81
C ALA A 149 14.27 -20.38 15.39
N PHE A 150 13.40 -19.52 14.84
CA PHE A 150 12.08 -19.86 14.31
C PHE A 150 12.17 -20.49 12.92
N PHE A 151 13.09 -20.03 12.07
CA PHE A 151 13.43 -20.71 10.82
C PHE A 151 13.91 -22.13 11.13
N ALA A 152 14.88 -22.29 12.03
CA ALA A 152 15.39 -23.59 12.43
C ALA A 152 14.30 -24.50 13.04
N SER A 153 13.54 -24.02 14.02
CA SER A 153 12.59 -24.86 14.78
C SER A 153 11.29 -25.16 14.05
N LYS A 154 10.73 -24.22 13.26
CA LYS A 154 9.44 -24.42 12.57
C LYS A 154 9.58 -24.95 11.15
N ILE A 155 10.66 -24.62 10.44
CA ILE A 155 10.86 -25.12 9.07
C ILE A 155 11.35 -26.57 9.11
N GLY A 156 12.08 -26.99 10.15
CA GLY A 156 12.43 -28.40 10.39
C GLY A 156 11.24 -29.37 10.36
N SER A 157 10.04 -28.94 10.76
CA SER A 157 8.81 -29.76 10.67
C SER A 157 7.92 -29.47 9.44
N THR A 158 8.03 -28.29 8.83
CA THR A 158 7.20 -27.89 7.67
C THR A 158 7.89 -28.01 6.30
N HIS A 159 9.20 -28.32 6.27
CA HIS A 159 9.99 -28.51 5.05
C HIS A 159 9.33 -29.48 4.03
N ALA A 160 8.63 -30.52 4.50
CA ALA A 160 7.98 -31.51 3.64
C ALA A 160 6.84 -30.95 2.75
N GLN A 161 6.32 -29.74 3.05
CA GLN A 161 5.20 -29.14 2.31
C GLN A 161 5.52 -27.75 1.72
N LEU A 162 6.69 -27.17 2.02
CA LEU A 162 7.07 -25.84 1.54
C LEU A 162 8.01 -25.92 0.33
N HIS A 163 7.75 -25.08 -0.67
CA HIS A 163 8.56 -25.05 -1.89
C HIS A 163 9.89 -24.30 -1.65
N PRO A 164 11.04 -24.79 -2.18
CA PRO A 164 12.35 -24.16 -1.94
C PRO A 164 12.41 -22.65 -2.25
N SER A 165 11.75 -22.20 -3.32
CA SER A 165 11.71 -20.77 -3.68
C SER A 165 10.97 -19.93 -2.63
N ILE A 166 9.93 -20.47 -2.01
CA ILE A 166 9.16 -19.83 -0.93
C ILE A 166 10.00 -19.73 0.35
N ILE A 167 10.80 -20.75 0.66
CA ILE A 167 11.71 -20.74 1.82
C ILE A 167 12.80 -19.67 1.63
N ARG A 168 13.46 -19.65 0.46
CA ARG A 168 14.45 -18.63 0.09
C ARG A 168 13.87 -17.22 0.15
N LEU A 169 12.67 -17.02 -0.41
CA LEU A 169 11.99 -15.73 -0.39
C LEU A 169 11.62 -15.29 1.03
N SER A 170 11.12 -16.22 1.86
CA SER A 170 10.79 -15.96 3.26
C SER A 170 12.01 -15.41 4.01
N PHE A 171 13.19 -16.02 3.82
CA PHE A 171 14.45 -15.54 4.41
C PHE A 171 14.85 -14.14 3.92
N LEU A 172 14.75 -13.86 2.61
CA LEU A 172 15.06 -12.54 2.04
C LEU A 172 14.13 -11.43 2.55
N ILE A 173 12.87 -11.76 2.81
CA ILE A 173 11.88 -10.81 3.32
C ILE A 173 12.05 -10.59 4.84
N SER A 174 12.35 -11.63 5.62
CA SER A 174 12.57 -11.53 7.08
C SER A 174 13.90 -10.86 7.45
N THR A 175 14.94 -11.03 6.63
CA THR A 175 16.25 -10.37 6.81
C THR A 175 16.29 -8.91 6.32
N PHE A 176 15.15 -8.36 5.87
CA PHE A 176 15.06 -6.99 5.31
C PHE A 176 15.99 -6.76 4.09
N ASN A 177 16.42 -7.82 3.42
CA ASN A 177 17.11 -7.73 2.13
C ASN A 177 16.13 -7.37 1.00
N LEU A 178 14.88 -7.88 1.06
CA LEU A 178 13.81 -7.55 0.11
C LEU A 178 12.68 -6.74 0.80
N MET A 179 12.83 -5.41 0.86
CA MET A 179 11.88 -4.52 1.57
C MET A 179 10.80 -3.86 0.70
N GLY A 180 11.18 -3.33 -0.47
CA GLY A 180 10.31 -2.43 -1.25
C GLY A 180 9.01 -3.10 -1.69
N ALA A 181 7.87 -2.40 -1.60
CA ALA A 181 6.56 -3.01 -1.80
C ALA A 181 6.39 -3.68 -3.19
N SER A 182 6.85 -3.02 -4.26
CA SER A 182 6.83 -3.58 -5.62
C SER A 182 7.81 -4.75 -5.77
N ALA A 183 9.02 -4.63 -5.20
CA ALA A 183 10.03 -5.70 -5.23
C ALA A 183 9.59 -6.96 -4.46
N ARG A 184 8.96 -6.81 -3.30
CA ARG A 184 8.32 -7.91 -2.54
C ARG A 184 7.21 -8.57 -3.36
N THR A 185 6.40 -7.79 -4.07
CA THR A 185 5.32 -8.31 -4.92
C THR A 185 5.85 -9.12 -6.10
N ILE A 186 6.87 -8.60 -6.81
CA ILE A 186 7.56 -9.32 -7.89
C ILE A 186 8.22 -10.60 -7.36
N GLY A 187 8.89 -10.56 -6.20
CA GLY A 187 9.52 -11.73 -5.59
C GLY A 187 8.51 -12.83 -5.21
N VAL A 188 7.37 -12.46 -4.62
CA VAL A 188 6.29 -13.41 -4.27
C VAL A 188 5.66 -14.03 -5.52
N LEU A 189 5.37 -13.23 -6.54
CA LEU A 189 4.84 -13.74 -7.80
C LEU A 189 5.85 -14.65 -8.51
N GLY A 190 7.14 -14.29 -8.53
CA GLY A 190 8.22 -15.14 -9.04
C GLY A 190 8.27 -16.50 -8.34
N ALA A 191 8.27 -16.52 -7.01
CA ALA A 191 8.26 -17.77 -6.25
C ALA A 191 6.97 -18.59 -6.47
N PHE A 192 5.81 -17.96 -6.72
CA PHE A 192 4.61 -18.69 -7.10
C PHE A 192 4.65 -19.27 -8.51
N LYS A 193 5.37 -18.66 -9.48
CA LYS A 193 5.62 -19.31 -10.78
C LYS A 193 6.36 -20.63 -10.60
N ASP A 194 7.38 -20.67 -9.75
CA ASP A 194 8.12 -21.90 -9.45
C ASP A 194 7.21 -22.95 -8.79
N VAL A 195 6.40 -22.56 -7.81
CA VAL A 195 5.41 -23.44 -7.14
C VAL A 195 4.42 -24.03 -8.16
N VAL A 196 3.89 -23.23 -9.08
CA VAL A 196 2.92 -23.67 -10.10
C VAL A 196 3.59 -24.57 -11.14
N ARG A 197 4.84 -24.30 -11.50
CA ARG A 197 5.63 -25.11 -12.43
C ARG A 197 5.86 -26.53 -11.87
N ASP A 198 6.31 -26.61 -10.62
CA ASP A 198 6.66 -27.88 -9.98
C ASP A 198 5.44 -28.64 -9.42
N TYR A 199 4.29 -27.97 -9.31
CA TYR A 199 3.03 -28.58 -8.89
C TYR A 199 2.64 -29.78 -9.76
N ARG A 200 2.08 -30.82 -9.12
CA ARG A 200 1.43 -31.95 -9.77
C ARG A 200 0.07 -32.21 -9.11
N THR A 201 -0.94 -32.46 -9.93
CA THR A 201 -2.30 -32.78 -9.46
C THR A 201 -2.32 -34.23 -8.95
N PRO A 202 -2.81 -34.51 -7.72
CA PRO A 202 -2.98 -35.87 -7.25
C PRO A 202 -4.14 -36.56 -7.98
N LYS A 203 -4.07 -37.89 -8.11
CA LYS A 203 -5.08 -38.69 -8.84
C LYS A 203 -6.49 -38.43 -8.26
N GLY A 204 -7.42 -38.02 -9.13
CA GLY A 204 -8.82 -37.75 -8.75
C GLY A 204 -9.11 -36.35 -8.18
N ALA A 205 -8.13 -35.45 -8.10
CA ALA A 205 -8.36 -34.05 -7.74
C ALA A 205 -8.48 -33.13 -8.96
N VAL A 206 -9.26 -32.06 -8.82
CA VAL A 206 -9.30 -30.95 -9.79
C VAL A 206 -8.20 -29.95 -9.46
N LEU A 207 -7.40 -29.57 -10.46
CA LEU A 207 -6.25 -28.69 -10.32
C LEU A 207 -6.57 -27.37 -9.61
N SER A 208 -7.64 -26.67 -10.04
CA SER A 208 -8.01 -25.36 -9.48
C SER A 208 -8.26 -25.42 -7.97
N ARG A 209 -8.92 -26.48 -7.48
CA ARG A 209 -9.21 -26.66 -6.05
C ARG A 209 -7.96 -27.06 -5.25
N ASP A 210 -7.20 -28.03 -5.73
CA ASP A 210 -6.02 -28.54 -5.00
C ASP A 210 -4.85 -27.55 -5.00
N LEU A 211 -4.65 -26.80 -6.09
CA LEU A 211 -3.62 -25.75 -6.18
C LEU A 211 -3.88 -24.62 -5.15
N ILE A 212 -5.12 -24.14 -5.01
CA ILE A 212 -5.47 -23.15 -3.99
C ILE A 212 -5.19 -23.69 -2.58
N GLY A 213 -5.45 -24.98 -2.35
CA GLY A 213 -5.09 -25.69 -1.11
C GLY A 213 -3.58 -25.68 -0.85
N LYS A 214 -2.75 -26.06 -1.83
CA LYS A 214 -1.29 -26.11 -1.69
C LYS A 214 -0.62 -24.73 -1.63
N LEU A 215 -1.25 -23.68 -2.16
CA LEU A 215 -0.78 -22.30 -2.03
C LEU A 215 -0.97 -21.74 -0.61
N ALA A 216 -1.97 -22.20 0.15
CA ALA A 216 -2.26 -21.66 1.48
C ALA A 216 -1.10 -21.85 2.50
N PRO A 217 -0.45 -23.03 2.62
CA PRO A 217 0.77 -23.19 3.41
C PRO A 217 1.91 -22.25 3.00
N GLN A 218 2.12 -22.04 1.69
CA GLN A 218 3.17 -21.14 1.18
C GLN A 218 2.91 -19.67 1.59
N ILE A 219 1.67 -19.21 1.43
CA ILE A 219 1.23 -17.86 1.86
C ILE A 219 1.42 -17.71 3.37
N ASN A 220 1.02 -18.72 4.15
CA ASN A 220 1.18 -18.70 5.60
C ASN A 220 2.66 -18.61 6.00
N ALA A 221 3.57 -19.35 5.36
CA ALA A 221 5.00 -19.25 5.62
C ALA A 221 5.51 -17.81 5.41
N LEU A 222 5.11 -17.16 4.30
CA LEU A 222 5.47 -15.77 4.01
C LEU A 222 4.91 -14.78 5.05
N VAL A 223 3.65 -14.95 5.49
CA VAL A 223 3.03 -14.12 6.56
C VAL A 223 3.76 -14.30 7.90
N HIS A 224 4.25 -15.49 8.21
CA HIS A 224 5.06 -15.74 9.41
C HIS A 224 6.48 -15.16 9.28
N ALA A 225 7.08 -15.15 8.09
CA ALA A 225 8.35 -14.49 7.83
C ALA A 225 8.26 -12.96 7.97
N ARG A 226 7.19 -12.33 7.44
CA ARG A 226 6.88 -10.90 7.63
C ARG A 226 5.44 -10.60 7.21
N PRO A 227 4.70 -9.72 7.90
CA PRO A 227 3.37 -9.27 7.46
C PRO A 227 3.36 -8.84 5.99
N LEU A 228 2.36 -9.29 5.23
CA LEU A 228 2.28 -9.00 3.79
C LEU A 228 1.73 -7.60 3.55
N GLY A 229 2.40 -6.84 2.68
CA GLY A 229 1.90 -5.54 2.21
C GLY A 229 0.72 -5.70 1.24
N GLN A 230 -0.09 -4.65 1.10
CA GLN A 230 -1.33 -4.68 0.31
C GLN A 230 -1.12 -5.09 -1.16
N GLY A 231 -0.05 -4.63 -1.81
CA GLY A 231 0.29 -5.05 -3.18
C GLY A 231 0.51 -6.57 -3.33
N VAL A 232 1.11 -7.21 -2.32
CA VAL A 232 1.28 -8.68 -2.28
C VAL A 232 -0.07 -9.36 -2.04
N ALA A 233 -0.90 -8.83 -1.15
CA ALA A 233 -2.24 -9.36 -0.90
C ALA A 233 -3.13 -9.29 -2.14
N HIS A 234 -3.02 -8.24 -2.95
CA HIS A 234 -3.75 -8.10 -4.21
C HIS A 234 -3.22 -9.04 -5.30
N ALA A 235 -1.90 -9.18 -5.42
CA ALA A 235 -1.30 -10.18 -6.31
C ALA A 235 -1.73 -11.62 -5.95
N ILE A 236 -1.83 -11.96 -4.66
CA ILE A 236 -2.36 -13.25 -4.20
C ILE A 236 -3.85 -13.41 -4.52
N ARG A 237 -4.66 -12.36 -4.32
CA ARG A 237 -6.10 -12.41 -4.62
C ARG A 237 -6.33 -12.59 -6.11
N TYR A 238 -5.62 -11.84 -6.95
CA TYR A 238 -5.59 -11.97 -8.40
C TYR A 238 -5.20 -13.39 -8.82
N LEU A 239 -4.08 -13.92 -8.31
CA LEU A 239 -3.65 -15.29 -8.64
C LEU A 239 -4.70 -16.36 -8.26
N LYS A 240 -5.31 -16.26 -7.07
CA LYS A 240 -6.38 -17.18 -6.65
C LYS A 240 -7.62 -17.08 -7.54
N TYR A 241 -7.92 -15.86 -7.99
CA TYR A 241 -9.03 -15.58 -8.88
C TYR A 241 -8.79 -16.21 -10.26
N GLU A 242 -7.63 -15.97 -10.87
CA GLU A 242 -7.23 -16.58 -12.16
C GLU A 242 -7.28 -18.11 -12.10
N VAL A 243 -6.81 -18.72 -11.00
CA VAL A 243 -6.90 -20.17 -10.78
C VAL A 243 -8.34 -20.67 -10.67
N SER A 244 -9.29 -19.83 -10.24
CA SER A 244 -10.71 -20.18 -10.18
C SER A 244 -11.45 -20.09 -11.52
N LEU A 245 -10.91 -19.36 -12.49
CA LEU A 245 -11.45 -19.27 -13.86
C LEU A 245 -10.98 -20.36 -14.83
N LEU A 246 -10.02 -21.20 -14.43
CA LEU A 246 -9.49 -22.25 -15.30
C LEU A 246 -10.57 -23.23 -15.70
N ASP A 247 -10.74 -23.41 -17.02
CA ASP A 247 -11.62 -24.44 -17.58
C ASP A 247 -11.16 -25.84 -17.11
N PRO A 248 -12.02 -26.64 -16.44
CA PRO A 248 -11.72 -28.01 -16.05
C PRO A 248 -11.36 -28.96 -17.21
N SER A 249 -11.67 -28.58 -18.46
CA SER A 249 -11.36 -29.38 -19.65
C SER A 249 -9.87 -29.32 -20.07
N LEU A 250 -9.13 -28.30 -19.62
CA LEU A 250 -7.75 -28.05 -20.05
C LEU A 250 -6.77 -29.10 -19.52
N ALA A 251 -5.77 -29.44 -20.35
CA ALA A 251 -4.65 -30.27 -19.90
C ALA A 251 -3.85 -29.54 -18.80
N GLN A 252 -3.36 -30.29 -17.81
CA GLN A 252 -2.62 -29.74 -16.66
C GLN A 252 -1.51 -28.76 -17.07
N GLU A 253 -0.73 -29.10 -18.09
CA GLU A 253 0.42 -28.29 -18.49
C GLU A 253 0.00 -26.97 -19.16
N GLN A 254 -1.08 -26.98 -19.95
CA GLN A 254 -1.68 -25.77 -20.52
C GLN A 254 -2.27 -24.88 -19.43
N ALA A 255 -2.94 -25.47 -18.42
CA ALA A 255 -3.46 -24.73 -17.27
C ALA A 255 -2.34 -24.05 -16.46
N LYS A 256 -1.20 -24.74 -16.24
CA LYS A 256 0.00 -24.14 -15.61
C LYS A 256 0.57 -22.99 -16.44
N GLU A 257 0.77 -23.21 -17.74
CA GLU A 257 1.33 -22.21 -18.65
C GLU A 257 0.44 -20.96 -18.69
N HIS A 258 -0.89 -21.15 -18.69
CA HIS A 258 -1.84 -20.05 -18.56
C HIS A 258 -1.63 -19.27 -17.25
N ILE A 259 -1.62 -19.93 -16.08
CA ILE A 259 -1.38 -19.26 -14.79
C ILE A 259 -0.04 -18.48 -14.79
N ILE A 260 1.03 -19.11 -15.27
CA ILE A 260 2.37 -18.51 -15.36
C ILE A 260 2.34 -17.27 -16.26
N SER A 261 1.68 -17.36 -17.42
CA SER A 261 1.46 -16.24 -18.33
C SER A 261 0.66 -15.11 -17.67
N ARG A 262 -0.41 -15.40 -16.91
CA ARG A 262 -1.19 -14.39 -16.18
C ARG A 262 -0.36 -13.70 -15.08
N ILE A 263 0.54 -14.43 -14.41
CA ILE A 263 1.51 -13.83 -13.47
C ILE A 263 2.47 -12.88 -14.21
N ASP A 264 3.02 -13.28 -15.35
CA ASP A 264 3.96 -12.46 -16.11
C ASP A 264 3.30 -11.21 -16.72
N HIS A 265 2.04 -11.31 -17.16
CA HIS A 265 1.23 -10.14 -17.53
C HIS A 265 1.01 -9.20 -16.33
N PHE A 266 0.66 -9.71 -15.15
CA PHE A 266 0.50 -8.87 -13.95
C PHE A 266 1.79 -8.10 -13.61
N ILE A 267 2.96 -8.76 -13.63
CA ILE A 267 4.24 -8.11 -13.36
C ILE A 267 4.55 -7.04 -14.42
N ARG A 268 4.39 -7.39 -15.71
CA ARG A 268 4.65 -6.48 -16.83
C ARG A 268 3.75 -5.25 -16.77
N ASP A 269 2.44 -5.46 -16.68
CA ASP A 269 1.47 -4.41 -16.97
C ASP A 269 1.16 -3.59 -15.71
N ARG A 270 0.92 -4.25 -14.57
CA ARG A 270 0.51 -3.59 -13.31
C ARG A 270 1.68 -3.04 -12.49
N ILE A 271 2.92 -3.43 -12.78
CA ILE A 271 4.10 -2.99 -12.03
C ILE A 271 5.11 -2.26 -12.94
N ILE A 272 5.60 -2.90 -13.99
CA ILE A 272 6.68 -2.34 -14.83
C ILE A 272 6.16 -1.21 -15.72
N LEU A 273 5.15 -1.47 -16.56
CA LEU A 273 4.57 -0.45 -17.44
C LEU A 273 3.87 0.66 -16.64
N ALA A 274 3.17 0.30 -15.55
CA ALA A 274 2.60 1.27 -14.63
C ALA A 274 3.65 2.27 -14.08
N SER A 275 4.82 1.78 -13.65
CA SER A 275 5.94 2.63 -13.24
C SER A 275 6.40 3.56 -14.36
N THR A 276 6.54 3.05 -15.60
CA THR A 276 6.92 3.88 -16.77
C THR A 276 5.89 4.98 -17.09
N VAL A 277 4.59 4.73 -16.91
CA VAL A 277 3.56 5.77 -17.05
C VAL A 277 3.69 6.82 -15.94
N ILE A 278 3.90 6.41 -14.69
CA ILE A 278 4.11 7.33 -13.55
C ILE A 278 5.34 8.23 -13.77
N GLN A 279 6.44 7.68 -14.29
CA GLN A 279 7.64 8.46 -14.66
C GLN A 279 7.31 9.57 -15.67
N ASN A 280 6.43 9.28 -16.65
CA ASN A 280 5.98 10.29 -17.61
C ASN A 280 5.08 11.36 -16.98
N VAL A 281 4.17 10.98 -16.08
CA VAL A 281 3.33 11.92 -15.33
C VAL A 281 4.19 12.87 -14.47
N ILE A 282 5.21 12.34 -13.80
CA ILE A 282 6.14 13.13 -12.98
C ILE A 282 7.02 14.04 -13.85
N PHE A 283 7.57 13.53 -14.97
CA PHE A 283 8.35 14.33 -15.93
C PHE A 283 7.58 15.56 -16.45
N GLN A 284 6.27 15.42 -16.68
CA GLN A 284 5.40 16.52 -17.11
C GLN A 284 5.14 17.56 -16.00
N LYS A 285 5.30 17.18 -14.73
CA LYS A 285 5.08 18.07 -13.56
C LYS A 285 6.36 18.78 -13.13
N LEU A 286 7.52 18.14 -13.30
CA LEU A 286 8.82 18.74 -13.01
C LEU A 286 9.13 19.92 -13.94
N ARG A 287 9.52 21.05 -13.35
CA ARG A 287 10.06 22.22 -14.05
C ARG A 287 11.54 21.97 -14.38
N ALA A 288 12.03 22.59 -15.45
CA ALA A 288 13.34 22.24 -16.01
C ALA A 288 14.52 23.09 -15.51
N ALA A 289 14.26 24.12 -14.70
CA ALA A 289 15.26 25.10 -14.27
C ALA A 289 14.99 25.52 -12.82
N GLY A 290 16.01 25.38 -11.97
CA GLY A 290 16.00 25.82 -10.57
C GLY A 290 15.01 25.09 -9.67
N GLU A 291 14.41 23.96 -10.10
CA GLU A 291 13.48 23.21 -9.27
C GLU A 291 14.24 22.41 -8.20
N VAL A 292 13.73 22.45 -6.99
CA VAL A 292 14.25 21.71 -5.83
C VAL A 292 13.19 20.70 -5.43
N VAL A 293 13.52 19.42 -5.55
CA VAL A 293 12.60 18.31 -5.30
C VAL A 293 12.95 17.63 -3.98
N LEU A 294 11.99 17.50 -3.07
CA LEU A 294 12.16 16.76 -1.82
C LEU A 294 11.64 15.33 -1.95
N THR A 295 12.41 14.34 -1.50
CA THR A 295 11.99 12.93 -1.39
C THR A 295 12.27 12.41 0.02
N TYR A 296 11.56 11.35 0.44
CA TYR A 296 11.71 10.75 1.76
C TYR A 296 11.99 9.24 1.69
N GLY A 297 13.02 8.80 2.42
CA GLY A 297 13.42 7.40 2.52
C GLY A 297 13.75 6.80 1.15
N ARG A 298 13.18 5.62 0.85
CA ARG A 298 13.38 4.94 -0.44
C ARG A 298 12.09 4.48 -1.11
N SER A 299 11.92 4.89 -2.37
CA SER A 299 10.84 4.43 -3.25
C SER A 299 11.37 4.21 -4.66
N SER A 300 11.25 2.98 -5.18
CA SER A 300 11.79 2.62 -6.50
C SER A 300 11.12 3.35 -7.66
N VAL A 301 9.82 3.70 -7.53
CA VAL A 301 9.11 4.50 -8.54
C VAL A 301 9.53 5.97 -8.51
N VAL A 302 9.88 6.52 -7.32
CA VAL A 302 10.40 7.89 -7.20
C VAL A 302 11.83 7.96 -7.73
N GLU A 303 12.72 7.05 -7.30
CA GLU A 303 14.08 6.89 -7.86
C GLU A 303 14.04 6.84 -9.40
N ALA A 304 13.23 5.94 -9.97
CA ALA A 304 13.12 5.79 -11.41
C ALA A 304 12.57 7.05 -12.10
N SER A 305 11.64 7.79 -11.47
CA SER A 305 11.07 9.01 -12.05
C SER A 305 12.06 10.17 -12.06
N LEU A 306 12.86 10.34 -11.01
CA LEU A 306 13.90 11.36 -10.96
C LEU A 306 15.03 11.05 -11.96
N ILE A 307 15.50 9.80 -11.99
CA ILE A 307 16.55 9.36 -12.93
C ILE A 307 16.06 9.49 -14.39
N SER A 308 14.82 9.08 -14.68
CA SER A 308 14.19 9.24 -16.01
C SER A 308 14.04 10.72 -16.39
N ALA A 309 13.73 11.61 -15.43
CA ALA A 309 13.63 13.04 -15.72
C ALA A 309 14.98 13.68 -16.03
N SER A 310 16.02 13.35 -15.25
CA SER A 310 17.39 13.80 -15.48
C SER A 310 17.93 13.34 -16.85
N SER A 311 17.80 12.05 -17.19
CA SER A 311 18.27 11.52 -18.48
C SER A 311 17.53 12.08 -19.70
N ARG A 312 16.36 12.70 -19.50
CA ARG A 312 15.58 13.42 -20.51
C ARG A 312 15.84 14.93 -20.53
N GLY A 313 16.89 15.40 -19.86
CA GLY A 313 17.37 16.78 -19.90
C GLY A 313 16.69 17.76 -18.93
N LYS A 314 16.03 17.29 -17.88
CA LYS A 314 15.54 18.18 -16.80
C LYS A 314 16.67 18.46 -15.81
N SER A 315 16.94 19.73 -15.52
CA SER A 315 17.89 20.14 -14.49
C SER A 315 17.15 20.55 -13.20
N PHE A 316 17.43 19.84 -12.12
CA PHE A 316 16.87 20.04 -10.78
C PHE A 316 17.81 19.43 -9.73
N ARG A 317 17.72 19.89 -8.49
CA ARG A 317 18.42 19.28 -7.34
C ARG A 317 17.44 18.55 -6.43
N VAL A 318 17.92 17.54 -5.71
CA VAL A 318 17.08 16.68 -4.85
C VAL A 318 17.49 16.76 -3.39
N ILE A 319 16.57 17.14 -2.51
CA ILE A 319 16.72 17.00 -1.06
C ILE A 319 16.23 15.59 -0.67
N VAL A 320 17.17 14.71 -0.32
CA VAL A 320 16.89 13.36 0.18
C VAL A 320 16.79 13.42 1.70
N VAL A 321 15.56 13.31 2.21
CA VAL A 321 15.29 13.24 3.65
C VAL A 321 15.29 11.78 4.09
N ASP A 322 16.00 11.46 5.17
CA ASP A 322 16.12 10.09 5.68
C ASP A 322 15.85 10.01 7.20
N SER A 323 15.66 8.80 7.71
CA SER A 323 15.51 8.55 9.15
C SER A 323 16.12 7.22 9.58
N GLY A 324 16.53 7.17 10.84
CA GLY A 324 16.81 5.91 11.50
C GLY A 324 15.54 5.04 11.65
N PRO A 325 15.69 3.73 11.94
CA PRO A 325 16.97 3.04 12.07
C PRO A 325 17.50 2.45 10.74
N LEU A 326 16.68 2.41 9.68
CA LEU A 326 17.03 1.70 8.43
C LEU A 326 17.83 2.55 7.43
N TYR A 327 17.84 3.88 7.55
CA TYR A 327 18.60 4.82 6.71
C TYR A 327 18.56 4.49 5.21
N GLU A 328 17.35 4.29 4.68
CA GLU A 328 17.16 3.82 3.31
C GLU A 328 17.38 4.92 2.28
N GLY A 329 17.21 6.19 2.68
CA GLY A 329 17.53 7.36 1.87
C GLY A 329 18.99 7.38 1.42
N ARG A 330 19.92 6.78 2.17
CA ARG A 330 21.31 6.56 1.70
C ARG A 330 21.39 5.79 0.38
N ARG A 331 20.50 4.82 0.14
CA ARG A 331 20.45 4.07 -1.13
C ARG A 331 19.82 4.90 -2.25
N THR A 332 18.80 5.71 -1.93
CA THR A 332 18.21 6.69 -2.84
C THR A 332 19.28 7.69 -3.30
N LEU A 333 20.02 8.27 -2.36
CA LEU A 333 21.12 9.20 -2.58
C LEU A 333 22.18 8.60 -3.51
N ALA A 334 22.69 7.41 -3.21
CA ALA A 334 23.69 6.74 -4.05
C ALA A 334 23.22 6.58 -5.51
N ARG A 335 21.97 6.17 -5.72
CA ARG A 335 21.38 5.98 -7.07
C ARG A 335 21.14 7.28 -7.82
N LEU A 336 20.90 8.39 -7.13
CA LEU A 336 20.75 9.72 -7.74
C LEU A 336 22.12 10.32 -8.09
N LEU A 337 23.14 10.13 -7.24
CA LEU A 337 24.52 10.53 -7.51
C LEU A 337 25.13 9.75 -8.68
N GLU A 338 24.86 8.43 -8.78
CA GLU A 338 25.21 7.60 -9.95
C GLU A 338 24.59 8.15 -11.26
N ALA A 339 23.45 8.83 -11.17
CA ALA A 339 22.76 9.46 -12.31
C ALA A 339 23.17 10.93 -12.54
N GLY A 340 24.19 11.43 -11.85
CA GLY A 340 24.69 12.80 -11.98
C GLY A 340 23.74 13.89 -11.47
N ILE A 341 22.78 13.55 -10.61
CA ILE A 341 21.80 14.50 -10.06
C ILE A 341 22.39 15.18 -8.82
N GLU A 342 22.34 16.51 -8.76
CA GLU A 342 22.73 17.27 -7.57
C GLU A 342 21.82 16.90 -6.39
N CYS A 343 22.43 16.47 -5.27
CA CYS A 343 21.68 15.99 -4.11
C CYS A 343 22.16 16.64 -2.80
N GLU A 344 21.20 17.01 -1.97
CA GLU A 344 21.39 17.37 -0.57
C GLU A 344 20.82 16.23 0.29
N TYR A 345 21.49 15.86 1.38
CA TYR A 345 21.03 14.80 2.28
C TYR A 345 20.76 15.37 3.67
N ALA A 346 19.53 15.18 4.15
CA ALA A 346 19.08 15.68 5.45
C ALA A 346 18.42 14.55 6.25
N LEU A 347 18.43 14.68 7.58
CA LEU A 347 17.64 13.81 8.45
C LEU A 347 16.28 14.45 8.76
N LEU A 348 15.29 13.63 9.08
CA LEU A 348 13.91 14.07 9.34
C LEU A 348 13.79 15.15 10.43
N ASN A 349 14.69 15.17 11.42
CA ASN A 349 14.75 16.21 12.45
C ASN A 349 15.26 17.58 11.93
N SER A 350 16.04 17.60 10.85
CA SER A 350 16.49 18.83 10.18
C SER A 350 15.47 19.38 9.18
N LEU A 351 14.41 18.61 8.88
CA LEU A 351 13.39 18.96 7.86
C LEU A 351 12.83 20.39 7.99
N PRO A 352 12.47 20.91 9.17
CA PRO A 352 11.89 22.26 9.28
C PRO A 352 12.81 23.39 8.78
N GLY A 353 14.13 23.15 8.77
CA GLY A 353 15.14 24.08 8.24
C GLY A 353 15.30 23.96 6.73
N VAL A 354 15.54 22.75 6.21
CA VAL A 354 15.86 22.52 4.78
C VAL A 354 14.66 22.61 3.85
N ILE A 355 13.43 22.43 4.36
CA ILE A 355 12.23 22.40 3.51
C ILE A 355 11.89 23.75 2.86
N GLY A 356 12.43 24.87 3.37
CA GLY A 356 12.21 26.19 2.79
C GLY A 356 12.72 26.31 1.35
N ASP A 357 13.71 25.51 0.99
CA ASP A 357 14.28 25.45 -0.35
C ASP A 357 13.43 24.59 -1.31
N ALA A 358 12.62 23.68 -0.78
CA ALA A 358 11.89 22.69 -1.57
C ALA A 358 10.68 23.32 -2.29
N SER A 359 10.64 23.14 -3.61
CA SER A 359 9.55 23.63 -4.47
C SER A 359 8.46 22.58 -4.74
N LEU A 360 8.80 21.30 -4.59
CA LEU A 360 7.91 20.16 -4.79
C LEU A 360 8.39 18.98 -3.92
N ALA A 361 7.49 18.31 -3.22
CA ALA A 361 7.78 17.02 -2.60
C ALA A 361 7.23 15.88 -3.47
N ILE A 362 8.05 14.86 -3.74
CA ILE A 362 7.66 13.62 -4.42
C ILE A 362 7.86 12.45 -3.45
N LEU A 363 6.75 11.83 -3.05
CA LEU A 363 6.71 10.80 -2.02
C LEU A 363 6.32 9.45 -2.62
N GLY A 364 6.85 8.36 -2.07
CA GLY A 364 6.39 7.01 -2.35
C GLY A 364 5.44 6.50 -1.26
N THR A 365 4.59 5.53 -1.60
CA THR A 365 3.77 4.82 -0.61
C THR A 365 3.82 3.30 -0.79
N ALA A 366 3.57 2.55 0.29
CA ALA A 366 3.45 1.10 0.26
C ALA A 366 2.00 0.66 -0.05
N SER A 367 1.01 1.45 0.37
CA SER A 367 -0.37 1.33 -0.05
C SER A 367 -1.09 2.68 0.00
N LEU A 368 -2.11 2.84 -0.82
CA LEU A 368 -3.01 3.99 -0.80
C LEU A 368 -4.40 3.49 -0.41
N LEU A 369 -4.98 4.05 0.63
CA LEU A 369 -6.25 3.61 1.22
C LEU A 369 -7.45 4.23 0.50
N ALA A 370 -8.65 3.69 0.71
CA ALA A 370 -9.86 4.09 0.00
C ALA A 370 -10.32 5.53 0.32
N ASP A 371 -9.94 6.04 1.50
CA ASP A 371 -10.10 7.43 1.95
C ASP A 371 -8.96 8.35 1.48
N GLY A 372 -8.12 7.91 0.54
CA GLY A 372 -6.99 8.67 0.01
C GLY A 372 -5.78 8.79 0.95
N SER A 373 -5.87 8.26 2.18
CA SER A 373 -4.75 8.24 3.13
C SER A 373 -3.63 7.30 2.67
N LEU A 374 -2.37 7.70 2.87
CA LEU A 374 -1.22 6.88 2.51
C LEU A 374 -0.81 6.01 3.68
N TYR A 375 -0.67 4.71 3.44
CA TYR A 375 0.08 3.82 4.31
C TYR A 375 1.53 3.74 3.80
N ALA A 376 2.37 4.62 4.33
CA ALA A 376 3.73 4.89 3.86
C ALA A 376 4.75 4.67 4.99
N ARG A 377 6.04 4.90 4.74
CA ARG A 377 7.10 4.61 5.73
C ARG A 377 7.04 5.62 6.87
N ALA A 378 7.20 5.15 8.11
CA ALA A 378 7.11 5.99 9.31
C ALA A 378 8.01 7.24 9.18
N GLY A 379 7.40 8.41 9.29
CA GLY A 379 7.98 9.73 9.01
C GLY A 379 7.38 10.41 7.78
N THR A 380 6.72 9.68 6.87
CA THR A 380 6.08 10.26 5.66
C THR A 380 4.98 11.25 6.05
N ALA A 381 4.22 10.97 7.11
CA ALA A 381 3.21 11.86 7.63
C ALA A 381 3.80 13.18 8.14
N SER A 382 4.97 13.12 8.79
CA SER A 382 5.72 14.30 9.23
C SER A 382 6.23 15.11 8.04
N VAL A 383 6.74 14.45 7.00
CA VAL A 383 7.19 15.13 5.77
C VAL A 383 6.04 15.86 5.09
N ALA A 384 4.91 15.17 4.84
CA ALA A 384 3.75 15.77 4.19
C ALA A 384 3.10 16.89 5.03
N LEU A 385 3.05 16.75 6.36
CA LEU A 385 2.57 17.78 7.27
C LEU A 385 3.42 19.06 7.18
N ILE A 386 4.74 18.93 7.29
CA ILE A 386 5.65 20.08 7.28
C ILE A 386 5.70 20.71 5.88
N ALA A 387 5.66 19.91 4.80
CA ALA A 387 5.52 20.39 3.42
C ALA A 387 4.26 21.23 3.26
N ARG A 388 3.10 20.70 3.69
CA ARG A 388 1.82 21.43 3.62
C ARG A 388 1.85 22.71 4.43
N ALA A 389 2.44 22.71 5.63
CA ALA A 389 2.56 23.89 6.49
C ALA A 389 3.46 24.99 5.88
N LYS A 390 4.41 24.61 5.02
CA LYS A 390 5.33 25.51 4.30
C LYS A 390 4.86 25.86 2.88
N GLY A 391 3.68 25.40 2.47
CA GLY A 391 3.13 25.64 1.13
C GLY A 391 3.74 24.78 0.01
N VAL A 392 4.57 23.80 0.36
CA VAL A 392 5.22 22.90 -0.61
C VAL A 392 4.22 21.80 -1.04
N PRO A 393 3.85 21.71 -2.34
CA PRO A 393 2.94 20.68 -2.81
C PRO A 393 3.58 19.28 -2.72
N SER A 394 2.77 18.27 -2.39
CA SER A 394 3.21 16.88 -2.27
C SER A 394 2.52 15.99 -3.30
N ILE A 395 3.30 15.41 -4.22
CA ILE A 395 2.84 14.43 -5.22
C ILE A 395 3.25 13.03 -4.77
N VAL A 396 2.31 12.08 -4.81
CA VAL A 396 2.54 10.69 -4.38
C VAL A 396 2.64 9.79 -5.60
N ALA A 397 3.78 9.13 -5.79
CA ALA A 397 3.99 8.14 -6.84
C ALA A 397 3.48 6.77 -6.37
N CYS A 398 2.42 6.24 -7.00
CA CYS A 398 1.80 4.98 -6.60
C CYS A 398 1.13 4.24 -7.77
N GLU A 399 1.56 3.00 -8.02
CA GLU A 399 0.93 2.07 -8.96
C GLU A 399 -0.43 1.56 -8.43
N THR A 400 -1.47 1.44 -9.29
CA THR A 400 -2.85 1.11 -8.83
C THR A 400 -2.97 -0.23 -8.09
N PHE A 401 -2.09 -1.21 -8.33
CA PHE A 401 -2.15 -2.50 -7.63
C PHE A 401 -1.93 -2.37 -6.11
N LYS A 402 -1.38 -1.24 -5.65
CA LYS A 402 -1.20 -0.90 -4.23
C LYS A 402 -2.40 -0.17 -3.61
N PHE A 403 -3.42 0.19 -4.41
CA PHE A 403 -4.64 0.83 -3.91
C PHE A 403 -5.48 -0.19 -3.15
N SER A 404 -6.02 0.19 -2.00
CA SER A 404 -6.60 -0.70 -1.01
C SER A 404 -7.98 -0.23 -0.58
N GLU A 405 -8.96 -1.14 -0.59
CA GLU A 405 -10.32 -0.90 -0.12
C GLU A 405 -10.43 -0.66 1.39
N ARG A 406 -9.37 -0.99 2.15
CA ARG A 406 -9.30 -0.71 3.58
C ARG A 406 -9.25 0.80 3.81
N VAL A 407 -9.96 1.26 4.83
CA VAL A 407 -9.78 2.56 5.49
C VAL A 407 -9.17 2.29 6.86
N GLN A 408 -8.29 3.18 7.33
CA GLN A 408 -7.70 3.13 8.66
C GLN A 408 -7.67 4.56 9.20
N LEU A 409 -8.05 4.77 10.47
CA LEU A 409 -8.17 6.12 11.05
C LEU A 409 -6.89 6.58 11.77
N ASP A 410 -6.01 5.63 12.10
CA ASP A 410 -4.77 5.84 12.85
C ASP A 410 -3.66 4.89 12.34
N ALA A 411 -2.45 5.03 12.90
CA ALA A 411 -1.33 4.11 12.65
C ALA A 411 -1.19 3.00 13.71
N LEU A 412 -2.23 2.79 14.53
CA LEU A 412 -2.26 1.87 15.68
C LEU A 412 -2.91 0.53 15.32
N VAL A 413 -4.07 0.56 14.67
CA VAL A 413 -4.92 -0.62 14.40
C VAL A 413 -4.19 -1.67 13.57
N GLY A 414 -3.38 -1.25 12.61
CA GLY A 414 -2.54 -2.14 11.81
C GLY A 414 -1.23 -1.46 11.42
N ASN A 415 -0.11 -2.02 11.89
CA ASN A 415 1.24 -1.57 11.57
C ASN A 415 2.22 -2.76 11.53
N GLU A 416 3.41 -2.56 10.96
CA GLU A 416 4.47 -3.57 10.91
C GLU A 416 5.57 -3.19 11.92
N ALA A 417 5.90 -4.11 12.83
CA ALA A 417 7.04 -3.95 13.74
C ALA A 417 8.37 -4.10 12.97
N GLY A 418 9.27 -3.15 13.18
CA GLY A 418 10.69 -3.30 12.89
C GLY A 418 11.42 -3.95 14.06
N ASP A 419 12.71 -4.23 13.89
CA ASP A 419 13.53 -4.71 15.00
C ASP A 419 13.74 -3.58 16.04
N PRO A 420 13.34 -3.77 17.31
CA PRO A 420 13.63 -2.82 18.38
C PRO A 420 15.13 -2.66 18.66
N LEU A 421 15.98 -3.67 18.40
CA LEU A 421 17.41 -3.55 18.62
C LEU A 421 18.05 -2.53 17.69
N ASN A 422 17.58 -2.40 16.44
CA ASN A 422 18.12 -1.42 15.50
C ASN A 422 17.87 0.04 15.93
N LEU A 423 16.96 0.30 16.88
CA LEU A 423 16.78 1.64 17.49
C LEU A 423 17.82 1.93 18.59
N LEU A 424 18.36 0.89 19.23
CA LEU A 424 19.25 0.97 20.39
C LEU A 424 20.68 0.48 20.07
N SER A 425 20.90 -0.04 18.87
CA SER A 425 22.19 -0.42 18.34
C SER A 425 22.88 0.82 17.78
N PHE A 426 23.88 1.30 18.51
CA PHE A 426 24.73 2.40 18.07
C PHE A 426 25.85 1.83 17.21
N ASP A 427 25.67 1.85 15.89
CA ASP A 427 26.58 1.31 14.87
C ASP A 427 27.84 2.19 14.66
N SER A 428 28.38 2.73 15.75
CA SER A 428 29.60 3.54 15.78
C SER A 428 30.61 2.89 16.71
N ALA A 429 31.85 2.75 16.24
CA ALA A 429 32.97 2.26 17.03
C ALA A 429 33.26 3.11 18.29
N ALA A 430 32.68 4.31 18.39
CA ALA A 430 32.48 5.01 19.66
C ALA A 430 31.26 4.43 20.41
N ALA A 431 31.40 3.19 20.90
CA ALA A 431 30.40 2.53 21.73
C ALA A 431 30.18 3.36 23.01
N ASN A 432 29.05 4.06 23.09
CA ASN A 432 28.73 4.88 24.26
C ASN A 432 28.14 3.97 25.36
N PRO A 433 28.83 3.74 26.49
CA PRO A 433 28.53 2.63 27.42
C PRO A 433 27.33 2.90 28.36
N GLN A 434 26.40 3.77 27.96
CA GLN A 434 25.33 4.27 28.83
C GLN A 434 24.13 3.31 28.96
N LEU A 435 23.87 2.49 27.94
CA LEU A 435 22.87 1.42 27.99
C LEU A 435 23.59 0.08 27.90
N ARG A 436 23.55 -0.70 28.98
CA ARG A 436 24.15 -2.04 29.01
C ARG A 436 23.21 -3.01 28.28
N PRO A 437 23.72 -4.10 27.68
CA PRO A 437 22.88 -5.13 27.08
C PRO A 437 21.83 -5.74 28.04
N THR A 438 22.08 -5.69 29.37
CA THR A 438 21.12 -6.08 30.41
C THR A 438 19.92 -5.13 30.53
N ASP A 439 20.12 -3.84 30.25
CA ASP A 439 19.08 -2.81 30.39
C ASP A 439 18.01 -2.95 29.28
N LEU A 440 18.37 -3.60 28.17
CA LEU A 440 17.45 -4.03 27.10
C LEU A 440 16.42 -5.09 27.56
N GLN A 441 16.68 -5.77 28.67
CA GLN A 441 15.80 -6.78 29.27
C GLN A 441 15.03 -6.24 30.50
N ALA A 442 15.20 -4.96 30.84
CA ALA A 442 14.58 -4.37 32.02
C ALA A 442 13.05 -4.28 31.86
N PRO A 443 12.25 -4.70 32.86
CA PRO A 443 10.78 -4.79 32.72
C PRO A 443 10.08 -3.44 32.53
N ASN A 444 10.74 -2.35 32.94
CA ASN A 444 10.29 -0.97 32.75
C ASN A 444 10.61 -0.38 31.37
N LEU A 445 11.42 -1.06 30.55
CA LEU A 445 11.71 -0.61 29.17
C LEU A 445 10.67 -1.17 28.20
N GLY A 446 10.12 -0.30 27.34
CA GLY A 446 9.25 -0.67 26.23
C GLY A 446 9.79 -0.08 24.94
N VAL A 447 10.38 -0.92 24.08
CA VAL A 447 10.96 -0.49 22.80
C VAL A 447 10.00 -0.87 21.69
N LYS A 448 9.54 0.10 20.90
CA LYS A 448 8.67 -0.12 19.74
C LYS A 448 9.26 0.56 18.51
N SER A 449 9.46 -0.23 17.45
CA SER A 449 9.92 0.23 16.15
C SER A 449 8.77 0.06 15.16
N LEU A 450 8.16 1.16 14.71
CA LEU A 450 7.07 1.14 13.74
C LEU A 450 7.64 1.46 12.36
N LEU A 451 7.37 0.61 11.38
CA LEU A 451 7.93 0.79 10.03
C LEU A 451 7.07 1.68 9.13
N TYR A 452 5.77 1.78 9.44
CA TYR A 452 4.81 2.54 8.64
C TYR A 452 4.08 3.60 9.47
N ASP A 453 3.62 4.65 8.80
CA ASP A 453 2.65 5.60 9.32
C ASP A 453 1.46 5.75 8.37
N LEU A 454 0.45 6.49 8.84
CA LEU A 454 -0.71 6.87 8.07
C LEU A 454 -0.62 8.38 7.81
N THR A 455 -0.48 8.78 6.55
CA THR A 455 -0.55 10.19 6.14
C THR A 455 -1.95 10.53 5.65
N PRO A 456 -2.72 11.41 6.33
CA PRO A 456 -4.05 11.81 5.89
C PRO A 456 -4.06 12.50 4.53
N ALA A 457 -5.07 12.20 3.71
CA ALA A 457 -5.26 12.75 2.35
C ALA A 457 -5.09 14.28 2.27
N ARG A 458 -5.58 15.02 3.28
CA ARG A 458 -5.51 16.50 3.37
C ARG A 458 -4.10 17.12 3.27
N TYR A 459 -3.03 16.36 3.56
CA TYR A 459 -1.65 16.84 3.43
C TYR A 459 -1.05 16.59 2.04
N ILE A 460 -1.75 15.83 1.20
CA ILE A 460 -1.31 15.45 -0.14
C ILE A 460 -1.97 16.34 -1.18
N THR A 461 -1.21 16.74 -2.20
CA THR A 461 -1.72 17.57 -3.30
C THR A 461 -2.30 16.72 -4.42
N ALA A 462 -1.61 15.65 -4.80
CA ALA A 462 -2.05 14.75 -5.86
C ALA A 462 -1.39 13.36 -5.79
N VAL A 463 -1.99 12.39 -6.47
CA VAL A 463 -1.50 11.03 -6.66
C VAL A 463 -1.19 10.82 -8.14
N ALA A 464 0.06 10.49 -8.46
CA ALA A 464 0.51 10.09 -9.78
C ALA A 464 0.47 8.55 -9.87
N SER A 465 -0.42 8.04 -10.72
CA SER A 465 -0.60 6.62 -11.04
C SER A 465 -0.58 6.41 -12.56
N GLU A 466 -0.69 5.17 -13.01
CA GLU A 466 -0.84 4.85 -14.43
C GLU A 466 -2.17 5.34 -15.04
N VAL A 467 -3.15 5.71 -14.21
CA VAL A 467 -4.41 6.37 -14.62
C VAL A 467 -4.22 7.89 -14.83
N GLY A 468 -3.05 8.42 -14.47
CA GLY A 468 -2.71 9.85 -14.55
C GLY A 468 -2.55 10.49 -13.17
N LEU A 469 -2.64 11.83 -13.15
CA LEU A 469 -2.53 12.64 -11.94
C LEU A 469 -3.92 12.98 -11.41
N ASN A 470 -4.29 12.40 -10.27
CA ASN A 470 -5.61 12.54 -9.66
C ASN A 470 -5.53 13.05 -8.21
N GLY A 471 -6.63 13.54 -7.65
CA GLY A 471 -6.70 13.86 -6.21
C GLY A 471 -6.72 12.59 -5.34
N PRO A 472 -6.25 12.63 -4.08
CA PRO A 472 -6.21 11.45 -3.20
C PRO A 472 -7.61 10.84 -2.95
N GLU A 473 -8.66 11.66 -2.92
CA GLU A 473 -10.06 11.22 -2.76
C GLU A 473 -10.57 10.33 -3.92
N SER A 474 -9.93 10.36 -5.10
CA SER A 474 -10.38 9.59 -6.27
C SER A 474 -10.12 8.08 -6.17
N VAL A 475 -9.39 7.62 -5.15
CA VAL A 475 -8.94 6.22 -5.01
C VAL A 475 -10.11 5.26 -4.92
N GLY A 476 -11.19 5.61 -4.21
CA GLY A 476 -12.41 4.81 -4.15
C GLY A 476 -13.10 4.65 -5.51
N VAL A 477 -13.04 5.68 -6.36
CA VAL A 477 -13.59 5.63 -7.74
C VAL A 477 -12.72 4.73 -8.61
N ILE A 478 -11.40 4.91 -8.60
CA ILE A 478 -10.46 4.08 -9.36
C ILE A 478 -10.59 2.61 -8.95
N LEU A 479 -10.70 2.30 -7.65
CA LEU A 479 -10.93 0.94 -7.16
C LEU A 479 -12.26 0.35 -7.66
N ARG A 480 -13.32 1.16 -7.82
CA ARG A 480 -14.59 0.71 -8.39
C ARG A 480 -14.46 0.41 -9.88
N ASP A 481 -13.77 1.25 -10.64
CA ASP A 481 -13.60 1.08 -12.08
C ASP A 481 -12.80 -0.20 -12.38
N TYR A 482 -11.69 -0.44 -11.66
CA TYR A 482 -10.91 -1.68 -11.77
C TYR A 482 -11.65 -2.94 -11.30
N LYS A 483 -12.69 -2.82 -10.44
CA LYS A 483 -13.60 -3.94 -10.13
C LYS A 483 -14.61 -4.22 -11.27
N SER A 484 -14.95 -3.19 -12.05
CA SER A 484 -16.01 -3.26 -13.05
C SER A 484 -15.55 -3.81 -14.42
N THR A 485 -14.26 -3.73 -14.72
CA THR A 485 -13.69 -4.35 -15.92
C THR A 485 -13.58 -5.88 -15.76
N PRO A 486 -14.04 -6.70 -16.74
CA PRO A 486 -13.94 -8.15 -16.72
C PRO A 486 -12.52 -8.63 -17.08
N TRP A 487 -11.56 -8.21 -16.25
CA TRP A 487 -10.28 -8.90 -15.99
C TRP A 487 -10.26 -9.50 -14.57
N ASN A 488 -11.44 -9.53 -13.93
CA ASN A 488 -11.91 -10.75 -13.31
C ASN A 488 -12.43 -11.63 -14.45
#